data_AF-E9J9J7-F1
#
_entry.id   AF-E9J9J7-F1
#
_cell.length_a   1.000
_cell.length_b   1.000
_cell.length_c   1.000
_cell.angle_alpha   90.00
_cell.angle_beta   90.00
_cell.angle_gamma   90.00
#
_symmetry.space_group_name_H-M   'P 1'
#
loop_
_entity.id
_entity.type
_entity.pdbx_description
1 polymer ?
#
loop_
_entity_poly.entity_id
_entity_poly.type
_entity_poly.pdbx_seq_one_letter_code
_entity_poly.pdbx_strand_id
1 'polypeptide(L)'
;ETVSVFVACQNSWELATRYSSWPRLIRITAYIMRFVTRTRRKPDVHDSVEQYKAAIHARECQIATEFWLRYIQAQLFPHERKALLNDQPVASKSPLASLNPFLDHAKI
;
A
#
# COMPACT_ATOMS: atom_id res chain seq x y z
N GLU A 1 -3.30 -44.05 -3.17
CA GLU A 1 -3.59 -42.90 -4.03
C GLU A 1 -3.96 -41.72 -3.16
N THR A 2 -3.09 -40.71 -3.08
CA THR A 2 -3.26 -39.56 -2.19
C THR A 2 -3.70 -38.38 -3.04
N VAL A 3 -4.94 -37.93 -2.88
CA VAL A 3 -5.45 -36.76 -3.60
C VAL A 3 -4.83 -35.52 -2.97
N SER A 4 -3.81 -34.96 -3.61
CA SER A 4 -3.28 -33.64 -3.28
C SER A 4 -4.33 -32.60 -3.66
N VAL A 5 -5.02 -32.05 -2.65
CA VAL A 5 -5.85 -30.85 -2.83
C VAL A 5 -4.90 -29.69 -3.05
N PHE A 6 -4.65 -29.35 -4.32
CA PHE A 6 -4.05 -28.07 -4.68
C PHE A 6 -5.09 -26.98 -4.40
N VAL A 7 -5.00 -26.36 -3.23
CA VAL A 7 -5.61 -25.05 -3.02
C VAL A 7 -4.84 -24.09 -3.92
N ALA A 8 -5.34 -23.90 -5.13
CA ALA A 8 -4.97 -22.77 -5.94
C ALA A 8 -5.47 -21.52 -5.21
N CYS A 9 -4.63 -20.99 -4.33
CA CYS A 9 -4.74 -19.62 -3.87
C CYS A 9 -4.56 -18.71 -5.09
N GLN A 10 -5.60 -18.55 -5.91
CA GLN A 10 -5.85 -17.30 -6.61
C GLN A 10 -6.18 -16.24 -5.55
N ASN A 11 -5.21 -15.99 -4.67
CA ASN A 11 -5.28 -14.98 -3.62
C ASN A 11 -4.98 -13.64 -4.28
N SER A 12 -5.93 -13.11 -5.04
CA SER A 12 -6.02 -11.67 -5.14
C SER A 12 -6.31 -11.19 -3.72
N TRP A 13 -5.27 -10.78 -3.00
CA TRP A 13 -5.39 -10.03 -1.75
C TRP A 13 -6.00 -8.67 -2.09
N GLU A 14 -7.25 -8.64 -2.55
CA GLU A 14 -7.94 -7.39 -2.81
C GLU A 14 -8.66 -6.96 -1.55
N LEU A 15 -7.85 -6.62 -0.56
CA LEU A 15 -8.31 -5.84 0.58
C LEU A 15 -9.05 -4.58 0.10
N ALA A 16 -8.64 -4.01 -1.04
CA ALA A 16 -9.35 -2.94 -1.74
C ALA A 16 -10.76 -3.35 -2.18
N THR A 17 -10.93 -4.48 -2.86
CA THR A 17 -12.24 -4.95 -3.37
C THR A 17 -13.16 -5.44 -2.26
N ARG A 18 -12.60 -5.95 -1.16
CA ARG A 18 -13.37 -6.33 0.04
C ARG A 18 -13.95 -5.13 0.79
N TYR A 19 -13.32 -3.96 0.70
CA TYR A 19 -13.73 -2.76 1.41
C TYR A 19 -13.87 -1.58 0.44
N SER A 20 -15.06 -1.40 -0.13
CA SER A 20 -15.44 -0.33 -1.07
C SER A 20 -15.50 1.08 -0.45
N SER A 21 -14.88 1.30 0.71
CA SER A 21 -14.84 2.58 1.41
C SER A 21 -13.39 2.95 1.69
N TRP A 22 -12.89 3.98 1.00
CA TRP A 22 -11.51 4.46 1.12
C TRP A 22 -11.08 4.71 2.59
N PRO A 23 -11.82 5.46 3.43
CA PRO A 23 -11.41 5.67 4.82
C PRO A 23 -11.32 4.37 5.65
N ARG A 24 -12.16 3.39 5.33
CA ARG A 24 -12.17 2.08 5.99
C ARG A 24 -10.96 1.26 5.57
N LEU A 25 -10.66 1.24 4.28
CA LEU A 25 -9.48 0.59 3.72
C LEU A 25 -8.20 1.14 4.36
N ILE A 26 -8.05 2.47 4.41
CA ILE A 26 -6.89 3.13 5.02
C ILE A 26 -6.74 2.75 6.49
N ARG A 27 -7.81 2.80 7.29
CA ARG A 27 -7.74 2.41 8.71
C ARG A 27 -7.33 0.96 8.89
N ILE A 28 -7.93 0.04 8.13
CA ILE A 28 -7.61 -1.39 8.21
C ILE A 28 -6.15 -1.63 7.83
N THR A 29 -5.68 -1.04 6.74
CA THR A 29 -4.28 -1.15 6.31
C THR A 29 -3.33 -0.56 7.35
N ALA A 30 -3.66 0.59 7.95
CA ALA A 30 -2.86 1.21 9.00
C ALA A 30 -2.73 0.29 10.24
N TYR A 31 -3.83 -0.37 10.66
CA TYR A 31 -3.78 -1.35 11.74
C TYR A 31 -2.88 -2.55 11.41
N ILE A 32 -3.00 -3.08 10.19
CA ILE A 32 -2.15 -4.21 9.72
C ILE A 32 -0.68 -3.79 9.73
N MET A 33 -0.35 -2.61 9.19
CA MET A 33 1.01 -2.08 9.18
C MET A 33 1.56 -1.89 10.59
N ARG A 34 0.78 -1.27 11.50
CA ARG A 34 1.15 -1.13 12.91
C ARG A 34 1.47 -2.48 13.56
N PHE A 35 0.61 -3.48 13.33
CA PHE A 35 0.82 -4.83 13.85
C PHE A 35 2.14 -5.42 13.34
N VAL A 36 2.37 -5.38 12.03
CA VAL A 36 3.62 -5.88 11.41
C VAL A 36 4.85 -5.14 11.93
N THR A 37 4.79 -3.81 12.06
CA THR A 37 5.89 -3.01 12.59
C THR A 37 6.22 -3.40 14.02
N ARG A 38 5.21 -3.66 14.85
CA ARG A 38 5.39 -4.05 16.25
C ARG A 38 5.93 -5.47 16.39
N THR A 39 5.42 -6.44 15.61
CA THR A 39 5.91 -7.82 15.68
C THR A 39 7.35 -7.98 15.18
N ARG A 40 7.82 -7.06 14.34
CA ARG A 40 9.20 -7.02 13.83
C ARG A 40 10.18 -6.26 14.74
N ARG A 41 9.68 -5.45 15.68
CA ARG A 41 10.53 -4.70 16.63
C ARG A 41 10.77 -5.56 17.87
N LYS A 42 11.95 -5.45 18.46
CA LYS A 42 12.18 -5.96 19.83
C LYS A 42 11.33 -5.10 20.77
N PRO A 43 10.64 -5.71 21.75
CA PRO A 43 9.88 -4.94 22.73
C PRO A 43 10.82 -3.98 23.46
N ASP A 44 10.47 -2.70 23.46
CA ASP A 44 11.21 -1.67 24.19
C ASP A 44 10.69 -1.61 25.63
N VAL A 45 11.57 -1.31 26.59
CA VAL A 45 11.21 -1.05 27.99
C VAL A 45 10.22 0.10 28.11
N HIS A 46 10.16 0.98 27.10
CA HIS A 46 9.21 2.10 27.02
C HIS A 46 7.86 1.78 26.39
N ASP A 47 7.64 0.56 25.86
CA ASP A 47 6.35 0.20 25.28
C ASP A 47 5.31 -0.01 26.39
N SER A 48 4.53 1.04 26.69
CA SER A 48 3.47 0.98 27.70
C SER A 48 2.20 0.32 27.16
N VAL A 49 1.44 -0.34 28.05
CA VAL A 49 0.16 -0.98 27.69
C VAL A 49 -0.84 0.01 27.08
N GLU A 50 -0.81 1.26 27.54
CA GLU A 50 -1.69 2.33 27.04
C GLU A 50 -1.35 2.75 25.60
N GLN A 51 -0.08 2.62 25.20
CA GLN A 51 0.35 2.82 23.82
C GLN A 51 -0.21 1.73 22.87
N TYR A 52 -0.61 0.57 23.40
CA TYR A 52 -1.27 -0.46 22.62
C TYR A 52 -2.75 -0.16 22.36
N LYS A 53 -3.41 0.55 23.28
CA LYS A 53 -4.83 0.95 23.17
C LYS A 53 -5.04 2.25 22.38
N ALA A 54 -3.96 3.01 22.14
CA ALA A 54 -4.01 4.26 21.41
C ALA A 54 -4.65 4.10 20.01
N ALA A 55 -5.47 5.07 19.62
CA ALA A 55 -6.07 5.15 18.30
C ALA A 55 -4.99 5.20 17.18
N ILE A 56 -5.39 4.91 15.95
CA ILE A 56 -4.51 5.08 14.77
C ILE A 56 -4.13 6.54 14.62
N HIS A 57 -2.83 6.83 14.54
CA HIS A 57 -2.33 8.18 14.34
C HIS A 57 -2.53 8.62 12.88
N ALA A 58 -2.67 9.93 12.67
CA ALA A 58 -2.76 10.50 11.32
C ALA A 58 -1.58 10.07 10.42
N ARG A 59 -0.38 9.95 10.99
CA ARG A 59 0.82 9.50 10.26
C ARG A 59 0.67 8.06 9.74
N GLU A 60 0.06 7.16 10.50
CA GLU A 60 -0.15 5.78 10.07
C GLU A 60 -1.21 5.70 8.96
N CYS A 61 -2.26 6.53 9.03
CA CYS A 61 -3.20 6.69 7.93
C CYS A 61 -2.52 7.23 6.66
N GLN A 62 -1.60 8.20 6.80
CA GLN A 62 -0.85 8.75 5.67
C GLN A 62 0.01 7.67 5.00
N ILE A 63 0.77 6.89 5.79
CA ILE A 63 1.59 5.78 5.25
C ILE A 63 0.72 4.76 4.52
N ALA A 64 -0.43 4.40 5.09
CA ALA A 64 -1.37 3.48 4.45
C ALA A 64 -1.95 4.07 3.14
N THR A 65 -2.18 5.38 3.10
CA THR A 65 -2.66 6.10 1.90
C THR A 65 -1.61 6.07 0.80
N GLU A 66 -0.37 6.43 1.12
CA GLU A 66 0.76 6.41 0.17
C GLU A 66 0.99 5.00 -0.39
N PHE A 67 0.89 3.97 0.45
CA PHE A 67 0.97 2.57 0.02
C PHE A 67 -0.08 2.24 -1.05
N TRP A 68 -1.35 2.58 -0.81
CA TRP A 68 -2.42 2.28 -1.74
C TRP A 68 -2.31 3.10 -3.02
N LEU A 69 -1.95 4.38 -2.94
CA LEU A 69 -1.71 5.21 -4.12
C LEU A 69 -0.61 4.63 -5.00
N ARG A 70 0.53 4.27 -4.41
CA ARG A 70 1.66 3.64 -5.12
C ARG A 70 1.25 2.30 -5.73
N TYR A 71 0.49 1.49 -5.00
CA TYR A 71 -0.02 0.21 -5.48
C TYR A 71 -0.95 0.39 -6.69
N ILE A 72 -1.96 1.25 -6.57
CA ILE A 72 -2.95 1.50 -7.63
C ILE A 72 -2.27 2.11 -8.86
N GLN A 73 -1.37 3.08 -8.69
CA GLN A 73 -0.60 3.65 -9.79
C GLN A 73 0.25 2.60 -10.51
N ALA A 74 0.85 1.65 -9.78
CA ALA A 74 1.60 0.55 -10.36
C ALA A 74 0.73 -0.35 -11.26
N GLN A 75 -0.50 -0.60 -10.83
CA GLN A 75 -1.43 -1.50 -11.51
C GLN A 75 -2.06 -0.83 -12.73
N LEU A 76 -2.48 0.44 -12.60
CA LEU A 76 -3.22 1.14 -13.65
C LEU A 76 -2.34 1.84 -14.68
N PHE A 77 -1.14 2.27 -14.29
CA PHE A 77 -0.23 3.05 -15.15
C PHE A 77 1.19 2.45 -15.21
N PRO A 78 1.33 1.15 -15.55
CA PRO A 78 2.63 0.49 -15.51
C PRO A 78 3.62 1.06 -16.55
N HIS A 79 3.12 1.48 -17.72
CA HIS A 79 3.96 2.05 -18.78
C HIS A 79 4.44 3.45 -18.44
N GLU A 80 3.55 4.29 -17.92
CA GLU A 80 3.85 5.63 -17.46
C GLU A 80 4.85 5.59 -16.31
N ARG A 81 4.60 4.71 -15.32
CA ARG A 81 5.51 4.53 -14.20
C ARG A 81 6.90 4.08 -14.67
N LYS A 82 6.97 3.16 -15.65
CA LYS A 82 8.24 2.72 -16.22
C LYS A 82 8.96 3.84 -16.98
N ALA A 83 8.23 4.66 -17.73
CA ALA A 83 8.79 5.81 -18.43
C ALA A 83 9.38 6.82 -17.42
N LEU A 84 8.61 7.19 -16.40
CA LEU A 84 9.04 8.14 -15.39
C LEU A 84 10.21 7.63 -14.54
N LEU A 85 10.27 6.32 -14.26
CA LEU A 85 11.43 5.71 -13.57
C LEU A 85 12.73 5.80 -14.39
N ASN A 86 12.63 5.91 -15.71
CA ASN A 86 13.76 6.03 -16.62
C ASN A 86 14.01 7.49 -17.07
N ASP A 87 13.43 8.46 -16.35
CA ASP A 87 13.46 9.88 -16.68
C ASP A 87 12.98 10.18 -18.12
N GLN A 88 12.04 9.37 -18.63
CA GLN A 88 11.41 9.55 -19.93
C GLN A 88 10.03 10.18 -19.79
N PRO A 89 9.61 11.01 -20.77
CA PRO A 89 8.25 11.53 -20.80
C PRO A 89 7.24 10.39 -20.96
N VAL A 90 6.07 10.58 -20.37
CA VAL A 90 4.93 9.69 -20.56
C VAL A 90 4.44 9.78 -22.01
N ALA A 91 3.95 8.65 -22.54
CA ALA A 91 3.39 8.60 -23.89
C ALA A 91 2.28 9.64 -24.08
N SER A 92 2.28 10.36 -25.20
CA SER A 92 1.33 11.44 -25.49
C SER A 92 -0.14 11.00 -25.51
N LYS A 93 -0.39 9.70 -25.74
CA LYS A 93 -1.74 9.09 -25.71
C LYS A 93 -2.19 8.68 -24.30
N SER A 94 -1.32 8.77 -23.29
CA SER A 94 -1.68 8.44 -21.92
C SER A 94 -2.69 9.45 -21.36
N PRO A 95 -3.68 9.01 -20.57
CA PRO A 95 -4.58 9.94 -19.87
C PRO A 95 -3.83 10.85 -18.88
N LEU A 96 -2.61 10.49 -18.48
CA LEU A 96 -1.79 11.30 -17.58
C LEU A 96 -0.94 12.34 -18.31
N ALA A 97 -0.79 12.26 -19.64
CA ALA A 97 0.14 13.11 -20.39
C ALA A 97 -0.14 14.62 -20.22
N SER A 98 -1.42 15.01 -20.17
CA SER A 98 -1.83 16.41 -19.98
C SER A 98 -1.55 16.95 -18.58
N LEU A 99 -1.30 16.07 -17.61
CA LEU A 99 -1.09 16.42 -16.20
C LEU A 99 0.40 16.62 -15.87
N ASN A 100 1.31 16.52 -16.86
CA ASN A 100 2.75 16.60 -16.68
C ASN A 100 3.25 15.72 -15.51
N PRO A 101 3.06 14.39 -15.62
CA PRO A 101 3.26 13.48 -14.50
C PRO A 101 4.74 13.37 -14.15
N PHE A 102 5.03 13.26 -12.85
CA PHE A 102 6.37 13.09 -12.31
C PHE A 102 6.36 12.09 -11.15
N LEU A 103 7.52 11.55 -10.79
CA LEU A 103 7.67 10.71 -9.60
C LEU A 103 8.09 11.57 -8.42
N ASP A 104 7.39 11.41 -7.30
CA ASP A 104 7.77 12.06 -6.05
C ASP A 104 9.15 11.56 -5.58
N HIS A 105 10.01 12.48 -5.16
CA HIS A 105 11.39 12.22 -4.72
C HIS A 105 11.48 11.57 -3.34
N ALA A 106 10.35 11.23 -2.71
CA ALA A 106 10.28 10.44 -1.49
C ALA A 106 10.79 9.01 -1.71
N LYS A 107 12.13 8.90 -1.84
CA LYS A 107 12.90 7.69 -1.60
C LYS A 107 12.53 7.19 -0.20
N ILE A 108 12.01 5.96 -0.13
CA ILE A 108 12.00 5.19 1.12
C ILE A 108 13.42 4.67 1.32
#